data_AF-A0A955PX48-F1
#
_entry.id   AF-A0A955PX48-F1
#
_cell.length_a   1.000
_cell.length_b   1.000
_cell.length_c   1.000
_cell.angle_alpha   90.00
_cell.angle_beta   90.00
_cell.angle_gamma   90.00
#
_symmetry.space_group_name_H-M   'P 1'
#
loop_
_entity.id
_entity.type
_entity.pdbx_description
1 polymer ?
#
loop_
_entity_poly.entity_id
_entity_poly.type
_entity_poly.pdbx_seq_one_letter_code
_entity_poly.pdbx_strand_id
1 'polypeptide(L)'
;SPLLLLESPPLTYFLMGEMPYAEFFSNITAKAPCGLVLDLGHVWTVYRYSGAWRKQSLEAFFEDFLEQFPLERVIQIHIAGLDCHPHILTQVGSERYKNPPDWIDAHEASIPDELLMLLAWVIREPRLLNLKGIALEVDNKQIPLICREMKTVLKIVESFVPVPARVPSPDTNLQSAASCRVENVEPPQETRDVLIRQYREYMALVNEVLSGRLDVPSQWDTEMNKGLHLYANKYLPYEILSWGGDVRVMFPNACAILDQYGISLKQFVQFWFAHPRSSESEYDFFLLKIEVFVEFIEQVFPAASSLVRQEAEFLAQGYRLASQGPWS
;
A
#
# COMPACT_ATOMS: atom_id res chain seq x y z
N SER A 1 21.97 -2.89 15.45
CA SER A 1 20.50 -2.94 15.39
C SER A 1 20.08 -3.24 13.98
N PRO A 2 18.96 -3.97 13.76
CA PRO A 2 18.43 -4.15 12.40
C PRO A 2 18.10 -2.78 11.80
N LEU A 3 18.40 -2.61 10.52
CA LEU A 3 18.00 -1.43 9.75
C LEU A 3 16.50 -1.58 9.46
N LEU A 4 15.67 -0.76 10.10
CA LEU A 4 14.26 -0.65 9.73
C LEU A 4 14.17 0.24 8.49
N LEU A 5 13.62 -0.28 7.41
CA LEU A 5 13.26 0.48 6.21
C LEU A 5 11.77 0.75 6.25
N LEU A 6 11.40 2.03 6.23
CA LEU A 6 10.01 2.45 6.14
C LEU A 6 9.71 2.84 4.71
N GLU A 7 8.73 2.19 4.11
CA GLU A 7 8.20 2.56 2.81
C GLU A 7 7.03 3.52 2.96
N SER A 8 7.00 4.51 2.08
CA SER A 8 5.88 5.43 1.90
C SER A 8 4.67 4.66 1.38
N PRO A 9 3.52 4.50 2.06
CA PRO A 9 2.37 3.76 1.51
C PRO A 9 1.60 4.53 0.42
N PRO A 10 0.94 3.85 -0.53
CA PRO A 10 0.11 4.52 -1.53
C PRO A 10 -1.12 5.18 -0.90
N LEU A 11 -1.65 6.20 -1.57
CA LEU A 11 -3.03 6.64 -1.37
C LEU A 11 -3.95 5.97 -2.39
N THR A 12 -5.16 5.65 -1.97
CA THR A 12 -6.15 5.00 -2.85
C THR A 12 -7.46 5.77 -2.84
N TYR A 13 -7.59 6.71 -3.79
CA TYR A 13 -8.78 7.56 -4.03
C TYR A 13 -9.09 8.65 -3.01
N PHE A 14 -8.53 8.61 -1.80
CA PHE A 14 -8.75 9.64 -0.79
C PHE A 14 -7.53 9.84 0.12
N LEU A 15 -7.53 10.95 0.85
CA LEU A 15 -6.53 11.30 1.85
C LEU A 15 -7.23 11.60 3.17
N MET A 16 -6.67 11.12 4.27
CA MET A 16 -7.03 11.56 5.62
C MET A 16 -5.80 12.09 6.35
N GLY A 17 -6.02 13.09 7.19
CA GLY A 17 -4.96 13.79 7.91
C GLY A 17 -4.63 15.14 7.29
N GLU A 18 -3.98 15.98 8.08
CA GLU A 18 -3.65 17.37 7.72
C GLU A 18 -2.15 17.57 7.46
N MET A 19 -1.32 16.64 7.94
CA MET A 19 0.13 16.73 7.78
C MET A 19 0.53 16.40 6.34
N PRO A 20 1.32 17.26 5.68
CA PRO A 20 1.91 16.94 4.38
C PRO A 20 2.70 15.63 4.44
N TYR A 21 2.59 14.84 3.37
CA TYR A 21 3.14 13.50 3.31
C TYR A 21 4.66 13.47 3.51
N ALA A 22 5.40 14.39 2.87
CA ALA A 22 6.85 14.50 3.05
C ALA A 22 7.24 14.94 4.47
N GLU A 23 6.47 15.86 5.06
CA GLU A 23 6.68 16.33 6.43
C GLU A 23 6.50 15.18 7.44
N PHE A 24 5.53 14.29 7.22
CA PHE A 24 5.31 13.12 8.07
C PHE A 24 6.55 12.21 8.16
N PHE A 25 7.16 11.88 7.01
CA PHE A 25 8.39 11.06 6.99
C PHE A 25 9.61 11.80 7.53
N SER A 26 9.70 13.12 7.31
CA SER A 26 10.72 13.96 7.93
C SER A 26 10.62 13.90 9.47
N ASN A 27 9.41 14.02 10.01
CA ASN A 27 9.15 13.92 11.44
C ASN A 27 9.50 12.54 12.04
N ILE A 28 9.24 11.45 11.30
CA ILE A 28 9.62 10.09 11.73
C ILE A 28 11.14 9.95 11.77
N THR A 29 11.82 10.28 10.68
CA THR A 29 13.28 10.10 10.57
C THR A 29 14.08 11.02 11.50
N ALA A 30 13.50 12.14 11.93
CA ALA A 30 14.06 12.99 12.98
C ALA A 30 14.00 12.33 14.37
N LYS A 31 13.06 11.42 14.61
CA LYS A 31 12.78 10.81 15.92
C LYS A 31 13.18 9.33 16.02
N ALA A 32 13.41 8.67 14.89
CA ALA A 32 13.72 7.25 14.83
C ALA A 32 14.94 6.96 13.94
N PRO A 33 15.83 6.03 14.34
CA PRO A 33 16.98 5.61 13.53
C PRO A 33 16.55 4.61 12.45
N CYS A 34 15.80 5.08 11.45
CA CYS A 34 15.34 4.28 10.31
C CYS A 34 15.88 4.81 8.97
N GLY A 35 15.87 3.94 7.96
CA GLY A 35 16.00 4.31 6.55
C GLY A 35 14.64 4.37 5.88
N LEU A 36 14.59 4.98 4.69
CA LEU A 36 13.37 5.08 3.89
C LEU A 36 13.50 4.33 2.57
N VAL A 37 12.38 3.78 2.12
CA VAL A 37 12.14 3.40 0.73
C VAL A 37 11.27 4.48 0.11
N LEU A 38 11.76 5.12 -0.94
CA LEU A 38 11.00 6.10 -1.71
C LEU A 38 10.35 5.40 -2.90
N ASP A 39 9.04 5.18 -2.84
CA ASP A 39 8.30 4.65 -3.98
C ASP A 39 7.71 5.79 -4.84
N LEU A 40 8.02 5.77 -6.13
CA LEU A 40 7.60 6.81 -7.06
C LEU A 40 6.13 6.70 -7.47
N GLY A 41 5.58 5.48 -7.49
CA GLY A 41 4.15 5.24 -7.70
C GLY A 41 3.33 5.83 -6.56
N HIS A 42 3.77 5.65 -5.32
CA HIS A 42 3.12 6.16 -4.13
C HIS A 42 3.16 7.69 -4.11
N VAL A 43 4.28 8.32 -4.47
CA VAL A 43 4.34 9.79 -4.63
C VAL A 43 3.36 10.28 -5.70
N TRP A 44 3.21 9.56 -6.82
CA TRP A 44 2.18 9.87 -7.81
C TRP A 44 0.77 9.78 -7.23
N THR A 45 0.46 8.73 -6.46
CA THR A 45 -0.85 8.60 -5.82
C THR A 45 -1.10 9.74 -4.82
N VAL A 46 -0.07 10.24 -4.11
CA VAL A 46 -0.18 11.41 -3.25
C VAL A 46 -0.51 12.66 -4.08
N TYR A 47 0.21 12.90 -5.18
CA TYR A 47 -0.08 14.02 -6.09
C TYR A 47 -1.54 13.97 -6.59
N ARG A 48 -2.00 12.78 -6.98
CA ARG A 48 -3.34 12.57 -7.53
C ARG A 48 -4.43 12.72 -6.49
N TYR A 49 -4.33 12.03 -5.35
CA TYR A 49 -5.43 11.88 -4.38
C TYR A 49 -5.37 12.90 -3.23
N SER A 50 -4.29 13.65 -3.07
CA SER A 50 -4.32 14.90 -2.28
C SER A 50 -4.98 16.07 -3.04
N GLY A 51 -5.21 15.92 -4.34
CA GLY A 51 -5.72 16.99 -5.21
C GLY A 51 -4.68 18.05 -5.56
N ALA A 52 -3.39 17.83 -5.28
CA ALA A 52 -2.30 18.75 -5.60
C ALA A 52 -2.27 19.13 -7.09
N TRP A 53 -2.62 18.20 -7.98
CA TRP A 53 -2.72 18.40 -9.43
C TRP A 53 -3.63 19.55 -9.87
N ARG A 54 -4.57 19.98 -9.02
CA ARG A 54 -5.44 21.13 -9.32
C ARG A 54 -4.74 22.47 -9.18
N LYS A 55 -3.65 22.51 -8.43
CA LYS A 55 -2.94 23.74 -8.04
C LYS A 55 -1.60 23.86 -8.75
N GLN A 56 -0.96 22.73 -9.06
CA GLN A 56 0.37 22.70 -9.65
C GLN A 56 0.57 21.47 -10.54
N SER A 57 1.58 21.54 -11.41
CA SER A 57 1.96 20.41 -12.25
C SER A 57 2.62 19.31 -11.41
N LEU A 58 2.76 18.12 -12.00
CA LEU A 58 3.47 17.00 -11.35
C LEU A 58 4.90 17.42 -11.00
N GLU A 59 5.54 18.14 -11.91
CA GLU A 59 6.93 18.54 -11.78
C GLU A 59 7.15 19.48 -10.60
N ALA A 60 6.35 20.54 -10.51
CA ALA A 60 6.40 21.48 -9.38
C ALA A 60 6.07 20.78 -8.06
N PHE A 61 5.06 19.89 -8.04
CA PHE A 61 4.75 19.10 -6.85
C PHE A 61 5.92 18.20 -6.44
N PHE A 62 6.60 17.58 -7.39
CA PHE A 62 7.70 16.68 -7.09
C PHE A 62 8.92 17.45 -6.58
N GLU A 63 9.23 18.62 -7.13
CA GLU A 63 10.26 19.50 -6.59
C GLU A 63 9.97 19.89 -5.14
N ASP A 64 8.75 20.38 -4.85
CA ASP A 64 8.33 20.74 -3.48
C ASP A 64 8.41 19.55 -2.52
N PHE A 65 8.03 18.36 -3.01
CA PHE A 65 8.11 17.11 -2.25
C PHE A 65 9.57 16.78 -1.92
N LEU A 66 10.46 16.80 -2.91
CA LEU A 66 11.87 16.50 -2.73
C LEU A 66 12.55 17.50 -1.81
N GLU A 67 12.14 18.78 -1.80
CA GLU A 67 12.68 19.79 -0.88
C GLU A 67 12.42 19.39 0.59
N GLN A 68 11.24 18.86 0.89
CA GLN A 68 10.82 18.51 2.26
C GLN A 68 11.13 17.07 2.67
N PHE A 69 11.18 16.14 1.71
CA PHE A 69 11.40 14.73 2.00
C PHE A 69 12.86 14.49 2.44
N PRO A 70 13.12 13.67 3.48
CA PRO A 70 14.46 13.45 4.01
C PRO A 70 15.27 12.51 3.11
N LEU A 71 15.69 13.01 1.94
CA LEU A 71 16.38 12.23 0.89
C LEU A 71 17.68 11.59 1.36
N GLU A 72 18.36 12.17 2.35
CA GLU A 72 19.55 11.58 2.96
C GLU A 72 19.26 10.28 3.69
N ARG A 73 17.99 9.98 4.00
CA ARG A 73 17.55 8.73 4.63
C ARG A 73 17.09 7.68 3.62
N VAL A 74 16.98 8.02 2.33
CA VAL A 74 16.54 7.08 1.30
C VAL A 74 17.64 6.05 1.03
N ILE A 75 17.30 4.79 1.27
CA ILE A 75 18.19 3.63 1.05
C ILE A 75 17.86 2.95 -0.27
N GLN A 76 16.59 2.97 -0.67
CA GLN A 76 16.11 2.32 -1.87
C GLN A 76 15.04 3.18 -2.53
N ILE A 77 14.99 3.18 -3.86
CA ILE A 77 13.90 3.77 -4.62
C ILE A 77 13.12 2.63 -5.27
N HIS A 78 11.79 2.64 -5.12
CA HIS A 78 10.90 1.70 -5.78
C HIS A 78 10.24 2.36 -6.99
N ILE A 79 10.02 1.54 -8.02
CA ILE A 79 9.26 1.90 -9.19
C ILE A 79 8.46 0.69 -9.65
N ALA A 80 7.16 0.87 -9.79
CA ALA A 80 6.22 -0.17 -10.15
C ALA A 80 5.34 0.24 -11.34
N GLY A 81 4.50 -0.70 -11.79
CA GLY A 81 3.42 -0.38 -12.71
C GLY A 81 2.33 0.44 -12.01
N LEU A 82 1.66 1.29 -12.78
CA LEU A 82 0.44 1.97 -12.34
C LEU A 82 -0.65 1.76 -13.38
N ASP A 83 -1.87 1.52 -12.92
CA ASP A 83 -3.03 1.44 -13.82
C ASP A 83 -4.32 1.86 -13.10
N CYS A 84 -5.35 2.13 -13.88
CA CYS A 84 -6.68 2.34 -13.34
C CYS A 84 -7.27 1.00 -12.91
N HIS A 85 -7.94 0.98 -11.78
CA HIS A 85 -8.59 -0.24 -11.32
C HIS A 85 -9.66 -0.72 -12.34
N PRO A 86 -9.62 -1.99 -12.80
CA PRO A 86 -10.49 -2.49 -13.88
C PRO A 86 -11.99 -2.27 -13.65
N HIS A 87 -12.42 -2.36 -12.39
CA HIS A 87 -13.83 -2.19 -12.01
C HIS A 87 -14.29 -0.73 -11.89
N ILE A 88 -13.37 0.24 -11.96
CA ILE A 88 -13.65 1.68 -11.88
C ILE A 88 -13.71 2.31 -13.29
N LEU A 89 -12.92 1.77 -14.22
CA LEU A 89 -12.87 2.19 -15.63
C LEU A 89 -14.21 2.11 -16.39
N THR A 90 -15.16 1.31 -15.93
CA THR A 90 -16.44 1.11 -16.62
C THR A 90 -17.46 2.26 -16.45
N GLN A 91 -17.17 3.26 -15.61
CA GLN A 91 -18.16 4.28 -15.23
C GLN A 91 -17.77 5.74 -15.52
N VAL A 92 -16.52 6.02 -15.89
CA VAL A 92 -16.07 7.40 -16.15
C VAL A 92 -16.08 7.67 -17.65
N GLY A 93 -17.07 8.44 -18.07
CA GLY A 93 -17.20 8.94 -19.44
C GLY A 93 -15.97 9.71 -19.91
N SER A 94 -15.78 9.72 -21.23
CA SER A 94 -14.60 10.13 -21.98
C SER A 94 -14.20 11.62 -21.87
N GLU A 95 -13.94 12.15 -20.68
CA GLU A 95 -13.23 13.42 -20.51
C GLU A 95 -11.75 13.17 -20.15
N ARG A 96 -11.05 12.50 -21.06
CA ARG A 96 -9.63 12.08 -20.95
C ARG A 96 -8.60 13.21 -20.85
N TYR A 97 -9.00 14.48 -20.72
CA TYR A 97 -8.12 15.62 -21.04
C TYR A 97 -8.05 16.74 -19.99
N LYS A 98 -8.57 16.56 -18.77
CA LYS A 98 -8.46 17.60 -17.72
C LYS A 98 -7.85 17.15 -16.40
N ASN A 99 -7.85 15.85 -16.09
CA ASN A 99 -7.39 15.32 -14.81
C ASN A 99 -6.30 14.27 -15.04
N PRO A 100 -5.32 14.12 -14.14
CA PRO A 100 -4.41 12.99 -14.19
C PRO A 100 -5.19 11.67 -14.00
N PRO A 101 -4.75 10.55 -14.61
CA PRO A 101 -5.43 9.27 -14.50
C PRO A 101 -5.65 8.80 -13.05
N ASP A 102 -6.72 8.03 -12.83
CA ASP A 102 -7.09 7.44 -11.53
C ASP A 102 -6.28 6.17 -11.26
N TRP A 103 -4.97 6.31 -11.44
CA TRP A 103 -4.02 5.23 -11.27
C TRP A 103 -3.87 4.85 -9.80
N ILE A 104 -3.82 3.55 -9.55
CA ILE A 104 -3.44 2.95 -8.29
C ILE A 104 -2.11 2.24 -8.47
N ASP A 105 -1.52 1.87 -7.35
CA ASP A 105 -0.38 0.99 -7.30
C ASP A 105 -0.77 -0.40 -7.84
N ALA A 106 -0.23 -0.75 -9.00
CA ALA A 106 -0.63 -1.91 -9.80
C ALA A 106 0.62 -2.58 -10.38
N HIS A 107 1.29 -3.35 -9.54
CA HIS A 107 2.59 -3.96 -9.83
C HIS A 107 2.62 -4.83 -11.08
N GLU A 108 1.49 -5.37 -11.54
CA GLU A 108 1.40 -6.16 -12.76
C GLU A 108 1.41 -5.32 -14.05
N ALA A 109 1.10 -4.02 -13.94
CA ALA A 109 0.93 -3.11 -15.06
C ALA A 109 2.26 -2.59 -15.61
N SER A 110 2.20 -1.86 -16.73
CA SER A 110 3.38 -1.18 -17.26
C SER A 110 3.74 0.05 -16.41
N ILE A 111 5.03 0.33 -16.26
CA ILE A 111 5.51 1.58 -15.65
C ILE A 111 5.14 2.75 -16.58
N PRO A 112 4.41 3.77 -16.11
CA PRO A 112 4.12 4.98 -16.89
C PRO A 112 5.38 5.82 -17.16
N ASP A 113 5.37 6.56 -18.28
CA ASP A 113 6.46 7.47 -18.64
C ASP A 113 6.69 8.56 -17.58
N GLU A 114 5.62 8.97 -16.89
CA GLU A 114 5.66 9.90 -15.76
C GLU A 114 6.59 9.38 -14.66
N LEU A 115 6.48 8.11 -14.27
CA LEU A 115 7.35 7.54 -13.24
C LEU A 115 8.80 7.41 -13.70
N LEU A 116 9.02 7.10 -14.98
CA LEU A 116 10.37 7.06 -15.56
C LEU A 116 11.00 8.46 -15.57
N MET A 117 10.21 9.50 -15.82
CA MET A 117 10.64 10.90 -15.72
C MET A 117 10.99 11.26 -14.27
N LEU A 118 10.12 10.95 -13.31
CA LEU A 118 10.39 11.18 -11.88
C LEU A 118 11.64 10.45 -11.42
N LEU A 119 11.86 9.21 -11.88
CA LEU A 119 13.06 8.45 -11.62
C LEU A 119 14.31 9.16 -12.15
N ALA A 120 14.30 9.56 -13.41
CA ALA A 120 15.41 10.28 -14.04
C ALA A 120 15.74 11.59 -13.32
N TRP A 121 14.74 12.19 -12.66
CA TRP A 121 14.90 13.40 -11.90
C TRP A 121 15.47 13.17 -10.51
N VAL A 122 14.84 12.29 -9.72
CA VAL A 122 15.23 12.07 -8.32
C VAL A 122 16.64 11.51 -8.20
N ILE A 123 17.09 10.65 -9.11
CA ILE A 123 18.46 10.09 -9.05
C ILE A 123 19.56 11.13 -9.25
N ARG A 124 19.21 12.35 -9.68
CA ARG A 124 20.13 13.49 -9.76
C ARG A 124 20.21 14.29 -8.46
N GLU A 125 19.37 14.00 -7.48
CA GLU A 125 19.36 14.71 -6.21
C GLU A 125 20.66 14.45 -5.43
N PRO A 126 21.47 15.49 -5.16
CA PRO A 126 22.73 15.33 -4.44
C PRO A 126 22.53 14.92 -2.98
N ARG A 127 21.30 15.03 -2.46
CA ARG A 127 20.92 14.65 -1.08
C ARG A 127 20.71 13.15 -0.91
N LEU A 128 20.67 12.33 -1.97
CA LEU A 128 20.58 10.87 -1.91
C LEU A 128 21.88 10.19 -1.44
N LEU A 129 22.39 10.62 -0.29
CA LEU A 129 23.71 10.23 0.25
C LEU A 129 23.83 8.74 0.59
N ASN A 130 22.70 8.10 0.91
CA ASN A 130 22.66 6.73 1.40
C ASN A 130 21.98 5.74 0.43
N LEU A 131 21.63 6.18 -0.78
CA LEU A 131 20.99 5.32 -1.78
C LEU A 131 21.87 4.09 -2.08
N LYS A 132 21.28 2.90 -1.96
CA LYS A 132 21.95 1.61 -2.22
C LYS A 132 21.39 0.88 -3.43
N GLY A 133 20.17 1.18 -3.85
CA GLY A 133 19.58 0.52 -5.01
C GLY A 133 18.27 1.14 -5.48
N ILE A 134 17.86 0.70 -6.67
CA ILE A 134 16.55 0.95 -7.26
C ILE A 134 15.93 -0.42 -7.47
N ALA A 135 14.74 -0.66 -6.92
CA ALA A 135 13.98 -1.89 -7.14
C ALA A 135 12.89 -1.64 -8.18
N LEU A 136 12.78 -2.60 -9.09
CA LEU A 136 11.63 -2.73 -9.97
C LEU A 136 10.66 -3.70 -9.30
N GLU A 137 9.46 -3.25 -8.97
CA GLU A 137 8.40 -4.09 -8.41
C GLU A 137 7.59 -4.74 -9.54
N VAL A 138 7.35 -6.04 -9.39
CA VAL A 138 6.97 -6.93 -10.49
C VAL A 138 5.92 -7.97 -10.10
N ASP A 139 5.21 -7.79 -9.00
CA ASP A 139 4.21 -8.76 -8.54
C ASP A 139 3.20 -9.06 -9.65
N ASN A 140 3.07 -10.34 -9.99
CA ASN A 140 2.22 -10.84 -11.08
C ASN A 140 2.51 -10.25 -12.49
N LYS A 141 3.64 -9.55 -12.68
CA LYS A 141 4.03 -8.96 -13.97
C LYS A 141 4.59 -10.02 -14.92
N GLN A 142 4.22 -9.90 -16.19
CA GLN A 142 4.72 -10.80 -17.24
C GLN A 142 6.23 -10.65 -17.45
N ILE A 143 6.98 -11.74 -17.45
CA ILE A 143 8.46 -11.75 -17.59
C ILE A 143 8.96 -10.91 -18.78
N PRO A 144 8.38 -10.98 -20.00
CA PRO A 144 8.82 -10.13 -21.11
C PRO A 144 8.71 -8.63 -20.83
N LEU A 145 7.67 -8.22 -20.09
CA LEU A 145 7.47 -6.83 -19.68
C LEU A 145 8.50 -6.41 -18.64
N ILE A 146 8.74 -7.26 -17.62
CA ILE A 146 9.81 -7.06 -16.61
C ILE A 146 11.15 -6.80 -17.29
N CYS A 147 11.54 -7.67 -18.24
CA CYS A 147 12.81 -7.53 -18.94
C CYS A 147 12.90 -6.24 -19.77
N ARG A 148 11.79 -5.77 -20.34
CA ARG A 148 11.74 -4.52 -21.10
C ARG A 148 11.93 -3.32 -20.17
N GLU A 149 11.19 -3.29 -19.07
CA GLU A 149 11.22 -2.19 -18.09
C GLU A 149 12.57 -2.10 -17.39
N MET A 150 13.14 -3.24 -16.98
CA MET A 150 14.49 -3.30 -16.43
C MET A 150 15.52 -2.68 -17.38
N LYS A 151 15.45 -2.97 -18.69
CA LYS A 151 16.34 -2.34 -19.69
C LYS A 151 16.15 -0.83 -19.77
N THR A 152 14.92 -0.33 -19.65
CA THR A 152 14.63 1.10 -19.68
C THR A 152 15.19 1.79 -18.43
N VAL A 153 14.91 1.23 -17.25
CA VAL A 153 15.42 1.73 -15.96
C VAL A 153 16.94 1.74 -15.94
N LEU A 154 17.59 0.66 -16.38
CA LEU A 154 19.06 0.59 -16.45
C LEU A 154 19.64 1.70 -17.34
N LYS A 155 19.05 1.95 -18.52
CA LYS A 155 19.51 3.05 -19.40
C LYS A 155 19.41 4.42 -18.74
N ILE A 156 18.32 4.67 -18.00
CA ILE A 156 18.14 5.90 -17.24
C ILE A 156 19.28 6.01 -16.23
N VAL A 157 19.46 5.00 -15.37
CA VAL A 157 20.49 5.00 -14.32
C VAL A 157 21.90 5.15 -14.89
N GLU A 158 22.25 4.40 -15.94
CA GLU A 158 23.56 4.45 -16.60
C GLU A 158 23.90 5.86 -17.12
N SER A 159 22.90 6.62 -17.56
CA SER A 159 23.12 8.00 -18.03
C SER A 159 23.46 9.00 -16.92
N PHE A 160 23.29 8.61 -15.64
CA PHE A 160 23.53 9.47 -14.47
C PHE A 160 24.61 8.97 -13.53
N VAL A 161 25.14 7.75 -13.70
CA VAL A 161 26.35 7.35 -13.00
C VAL A 161 27.53 8.11 -13.61
N PRO A 162 28.11 9.12 -12.94
CA PRO A 162 29.45 9.56 -13.34
C PRO A 162 30.34 8.37 -12.99
N VAL A 163 30.97 7.68 -13.96
CA VAL A 163 31.95 6.63 -13.62
C VAL A 163 33.04 7.24 -12.73
N PRO A 164 33.22 6.84 -11.46
CA PRO A 164 34.42 7.16 -10.71
C PRO A 164 35.27 5.89 -10.59
N ALA A 165 36.56 6.09 -10.76
CA ALA A 165 37.59 5.06 -10.66
C ALA A 165 37.45 4.23 -9.36
N ARG A 166 37.83 2.95 -9.47
CA ARG A 166 38.26 2.04 -8.39
C ARG A 166 38.04 2.59 -6.98
N VAL A 167 37.02 2.08 -6.30
CA VAL A 167 36.87 2.19 -4.84
C VAL A 167 38.22 1.82 -4.19
N PRO A 168 38.94 2.75 -3.53
CA PRO A 168 40.01 2.35 -2.62
C PRO A 168 39.35 1.58 -1.48
N SER A 169 39.94 0.43 -1.12
CA SER A 169 39.49 -0.36 0.02
C SER A 169 39.21 0.54 1.22
N PRO A 170 38.10 0.36 1.95
CA PRO A 170 37.83 1.15 3.13
C PRO A 170 38.91 0.85 4.17
N ASP A 171 39.69 1.86 4.52
CA ASP A 171 40.45 1.86 5.78
C ASP A 171 39.44 1.64 6.91
N THR A 172 39.59 0.50 7.57
CA THR A 172 38.82 0.05 8.73
C THR A 172 39.02 1.02 9.90
N ASN A 173 38.26 2.11 9.92
CA ASN A 173 38.07 2.95 11.10
C ASN A 173 36.69 3.63 11.06
N LEU A 174 35.63 2.83 10.92
CA LEU A 174 34.29 3.23 11.34
C LEU A 174 34.20 3.07 12.85
N GLN A 175 34.71 4.07 13.57
CA GLN A 175 34.49 4.22 15.00
C GLN A 175 33.12 4.83 15.27
N SER A 176 32.51 4.33 16.33
CA SER A 176 31.22 4.71 16.94
C SER A 176 29.98 4.18 16.23
N ALA A 177 29.72 2.88 16.40
CA ALA A 177 28.35 2.40 16.48
C ALA A 177 27.66 3.16 17.62
N ALA A 178 26.85 4.17 17.28
CA ALA A 178 25.88 4.71 18.21
C ALA A 178 24.99 3.54 18.64
N SER A 179 25.22 3.07 19.86
CA SER A 179 24.35 2.12 20.54
C SER A 179 23.04 2.85 20.79
N CYS A 180 22.16 2.87 19.78
CA CYS A 180 20.79 3.27 19.97
C CYS A 180 20.13 2.11 20.71
N ARG A 181 20.06 2.23 22.04
CA ARG A 181 19.18 1.39 22.85
C ARG A 181 17.78 1.67 22.35
N VAL A 182 17.21 0.70 21.62
CA VAL A 182 15.79 0.65 21.38
C VAL A 182 15.17 0.32 22.73
N GLU A 183 14.89 1.35 23.51
CA GLU A 183 13.98 1.17 24.64
C GLU A 183 12.61 0.92 24.01
N ASN A 184 11.99 -0.22 24.35
CA ASN A 184 10.59 -0.48 24.06
C ASN A 184 9.77 0.49 24.91
N VAL A 185 9.73 1.75 24.48
CA VAL A 185 8.87 2.77 25.07
C VAL A 185 7.50 2.50 24.52
N GLU A 186 6.72 1.74 25.28
CA GLU A 186 5.30 1.67 25.03
C GLU A 186 4.72 3.09 25.01
N PRO A 187 3.91 3.45 24.01
CA PRO A 187 3.27 4.75 24.01
C PRO A 187 2.43 4.91 25.28
N PRO A 188 2.39 6.10 25.89
CA PRO A 188 1.54 6.36 27.06
C PRO A 188 0.10 5.90 26.81
N GLN A 189 -0.58 5.45 27.87
CA GLN A 189 -1.96 4.96 27.77
C GLN A 189 -2.89 6.00 27.10
N GLU A 190 -2.70 7.29 27.40
CA GLU A 190 -3.44 8.38 26.78
C GLU A 190 -3.27 8.39 25.25
N THR A 191 -2.05 8.22 24.75
CA THR A 191 -1.77 8.13 23.30
C THR A 191 -2.48 6.93 22.70
N ARG A 192 -2.45 5.77 23.37
CA ARG A 192 -3.16 4.56 22.92
C ARG A 192 -4.66 4.80 22.83
N ASP A 193 -5.25 5.41 23.85
CA ASP A 193 -6.69 5.69 23.91
C ASP A 193 -7.11 6.66 22.81
N VAL A 194 -6.28 7.67 22.51
CA VAL A 194 -6.49 8.60 21.38
C VAL A 194 -6.44 7.85 20.05
N LEU A 195 -5.44 6.99 19.83
CA LEU A 195 -5.31 6.21 18.60
C LEU A 195 -6.49 5.23 18.41
N ILE A 196 -6.91 4.55 19.48
CA ILE A 196 -8.07 3.65 19.46
C ILE A 196 -9.34 4.44 19.11
N ARG A 197 -9.51 5.64 19.67
CA ARG A 197 -10.65 6.51 19.35
C ARG A 197 -10.63 6.93 17.88
N GLN A 198 -9.49 7.43 17.38
CA GLN A 198 -9.35 7.83 15.97
C GLN A 198 -9.59 6.66 15.01
N TYR A 199 -9.09 5.46 15.35
CA TYR A 199 -9.37 4.26 14.58
C TYR A 199 -10.86 3.90 14.58
N ARG A 200 -11.55 4.00 15.72
CA ARG A 200 -13.01 3.77 15.78
C ARG A 200 -13.79 4.80 14.97
N GLU A 201 -13.38 6.06 14.98
CA GLU A 201 -13.98 7.13 14.16
C GLU A 201 -13.80 6.82 12.66
N TYR A 202 -12.60 6.41 12.24
CA TYR A 202 -12.35 5.95 10.88
C TYR A 202 -13.23 4.76 10.48
N MET A 203 -13.33 3.76 11.36
CA MET A 203 -14.14 2.56 11.14
C MET A 203 -15.64 2.88 11.04
N ALA A 204 -16.13 3.78 11.89
CA ALA A 204 -17.51 4.25 11.85
C ALA A 204 -17.78 4.96 10.51
N LEU A 205 -16.89 5.85 10.08
CA LEU A 205 -16.97 6.54 8.80
C LEU A 205 -17.06 5.56 7.63
N VAL A 206 -16.14 4.61 7.53
CA VAL A 206 -16.13 3.60 6.46
C VAL A 206 -17.42 2.79 6.47
N ASN A 207 -17.88 2.35 7.64
CA ASN A 207 -19.12 1.58 7.80
C ASN A 207 -20.36 2.38 7.41
N GLU A 208 -20.42 3.67 7.75
CA GLU A 208 -21.54 4.54 7.38
C GLU A 208 -21.60 4.79 5.87
N VAL A 209 -20.45 4.97 5.22
CA VAL A 209 -20.35 5.08 3.76
C VAL A 209 -20.74 3.76 3.08
N LEU A 210 -20.26 2.62 3.58
CA LEU A 210 -20.65 1.27 3.11
C LEU A 210 -22.14 0.99 3.26
N SER A 211 -22.75 1.53 4.31
CA SER A 211 -24.18 1.39 4.60
C SER A 211 -25.05 2.36 3.80
N GLY A 212 -24.45 3.30 3.06
CA GLY A 212 -25.15 4.37 2.34
C GLY A 212 -25.85 5.36 3.25
N ARG A 213 -25.38 5.53 4.50
CA ARG A 213 -26.04 6.32 5.55
C ARG A 213 -25.39 7.69 5.81
N LEU A 214 -24.26 7.99 5.17
CA LEU A 214 -23.53 9.25 5.35
C LEU A 214 -23.12 9.86 4.00
N ASP A 215 -23.34 11.17 3.87
CA ASP A 215 -22.71 12.02 2.87
C ASP A 215 -21.34 12.47 3.41
N VAL A 216 -20.27 12.14 2.70
CA VAL A 216 -18.88 12.41 3.13
C VAL A 216 -18.61 13.92 3.19
N PRO A 217 -18.02 14.45 4.29
CA PRO A 217 -17.63 15.85 4.36
C PRO A 217 -16.65 16.23 3.24
N SER A 218 -16.94 17.32 2.52
CA SER A 218 -16.16 17.76 1.34
C SER A 218 -14.68 18.06 1.61
N GLN A 219 -14.31 18.26 2.87
CA GLN A 219 -12.94 18.50 3.32
C GLN A 219 -12.03 17.26 3.22
N TRP A 220 -12.59 16.05 3.14
CA TRP A 220 -11.85 14.79 3.00
C TRP A 220 -11.88 14.22 1.59
N ASP A 221 -12.48 14.98 0.66
CA ASP A 221 -12.75 14.53 -0.69
C ASP A 221 -12.24 15.54 -1.72
N THR A 222 -10.93 15.48 -1.90
CA THR A 222 -10.17 16.24 -2.91
C THR A 222 -10.61 15.91 -4.34
N GLU A 223 -11.46 14.90 -4.55
CA GLU A 223 -12.08 14.49 -5.81
C GLU A 223 -13.54 14.94 -6.00
N MET A 224 -13.94 16.07 -5.44
CA MET A 224 -15.34 16.55 -5.59
C MET A 224 -16.38 15.58 -4.98
N ASN A 225 -16.15 15.13 -3.74
CA ASN A 225 -17.13 14.35 -2.95
C ASN A 225 -17.38 12.91 -3.45
N LYS A 226 -16.39 12.24 -4.09
CA LYS A 226 -16.52 10.82 -4.47
C LYS A 226 -15.34 9.90 -4.14
N GLY A 227 -14.18 10.40 -3.74
CA GLY A 227 -12.98 9.57 -3.50
C GLY A 227 -13.20 8.48 -2.44
N LEU A 228 -13.71 8.88 -1.27
CA LEU A 228 -14.05 7.93 -0.20
C LEU A 228 -15.23 7.03 -0.58
N HIS A 229 -16.22 7.55 -1.32
CA HIS A 229 -17.31 6.72 -1.83
C HIS A 229 -16.82 5.64 -2.79
N LEU A 230 -15.89 5.99 -3.68
CA LEU A 230 -15.28 5.09 -4.64
C LEU A 230 -14.43 4.03 -3.93
N TYR A 231 -13.60 4.45 -2.98
CA TYR A 231 -12.86 3.54 -2.12
C TYR A 231 -13.80 2.56 -1.41
N ALA A 232 -14.75 3.06 -0.63
CA ALA A 232 -15.63 2.23 0.17
C ALA A 232 -16.55 1.32 -0.66
N ASN A 233 -17.11 1.77 -1.78
CA ASN A 233 -18.11 0.99 -2.53
C ASN A 233 -17.54 0.14 -3.65
N LYS A 234 -16.30 0.40 -4.09
CA LYS A 234 -15.69 -0.30 -5.24
C LYS A 234 -14.37 -0.96 -4.86
N TYR A 235 -13.43 -0.18 -4.32
CA TYR A 235 -12.07 -0.68 -4.09
C TYR A 235 -11.97 -1.57 -2.85
N LEU A 236 -12.46 -1.10 -1.70
CA LEU A 236 -12.41 -1.84 -0.44
C LEU A 236 -13.10 -3.23 -0.53
N PRO A 237 -14.29 -3.37 -1.16
CA PRO A 237 -14.87 -4.69 -1.39
C PRO A 237 -13.98 -5.59 -2.24
N TYR A 238 -13.30 -5.04 -3.25
CA TYR A 238 -12.36 -5.81 -4.06
C TYR A 238 -11.14 -6.23 -3.24
N GLU A 239 -10.54 -5.34 -2.46
CA GLU A 239 -9.43 -5.65 -1.56
C GLU A 239 -9.79 -6.81 -0.61
N ILE A 240 -10.92 -6.70 0.10
CA ILE A 240 -11.37 -7.74 1.03
C ILE A 240 -11.74 -9.05 0.30
N LEU A 241 -12.33 -8.99 -0.89
CA LEU A 241 -12.79 -10.20 -1.59
C LEU A 241 -11.73 -10.86 -2.48
N SER A 242 -10.69 -10.13 -2.92
CA SER A 242 -9.80 -10.58 -4.00
C SER A 242 -8.31 -10.53 -3.64
N TRP A 243 -7.84 -9.59 -2.81
CA TRP A 243 -6.41 -9.49 -2.50
C TRP A 243 -5.93 -10.60 -1.57
N GLY A 244 -4.71 -11.11 -1.75
CA GLY A 244 -4.27 -12.26 -0.96
C GLY A 244 -5.22 -13.46 -1.12
N GLY A 245 -5.82 -13.64 -2.30
CA GLY A 245 -6.74 -14.72 -2.61
C GLY A 245 -8.18 -14.26 -2.80
N ASP A 246 -8.76 -14.68 -3.93
CA ASP A 246 -10.19 -14.52 -4.22
C ASP A 246 -11.01 -15.45 -3.34
N VAL A 247 -11.90 -14.90 -2.52
CA VAL A 247 -12.74 -15.64 -1.58
C VAL A 247 -13.54 -16.76 -2.26
N ARG A 248 -13.98 -16.56 -3.51
CA ARG A 248 -14.71 -17.59 -4.27
C ARG A 248 -13.78 -18.73 -4.73
N VAL A 249 -12.49 -18.45 -4.91
CA VAL A 249 -11.48 -19.47 -5.23
C VAL A 249 -10.99 -20.16 -3.95
N MET A 250 -10.87 -19.42 -2.86
CA MET A 250 -10.48 -19.93 -1.55
C MET A 250 -11.54 -20.86 -0.97
N PHE A 251 -12.82 -20.47 -1.02
CA PHE A 251 -13.95 -21.18 -0.42
C PHE A 251 -15.05 -21.52 -1.43
N PRO A 252 -14.75 -22.31 -2.47
CA PRO A 252 -15.68 -22.53 -3.58
C PRO A 252 -16.99 -23.17 -3.13
N ASN A 253 -16.94 -24.15 -2.22
CA ASN A 253 -18.15 -24.85 -1.81
C ASN A 253 -18.98 -24.02 -0.84
N ALA A 254 -18.36 -23.36 0.15
CA ALA A 254 -19.08 -22.45 1.03
C ALA A 254 -19.74 -21.29 0.26
N CYS A 255 -19.04 -20.71 -0.72
CA CYS A 255 -19.60 -19.66 -1.57
C CYS A 255 -20.77 -20.16 -2.42
N ALA A 256 -20.71 -21.38 -2.96
CA ALA A 256 -21.82 -21.96 -3.72
C ALA A 256 -23.08 -22.13 -2.85
N ILE A 257 -22.92 -22.50 -1.57
CA ILE A 257 -24.03 -22.55 -0.62
C ILE A 257 -24.58 -21.14 -0.36
N LEU A 258 -23.74 -20.15 -0.10
CA LEU A 258 -24.21 -18.77 0.10
C LEU A 258 -25.04 -18.28 -1.10
N ASP A 259 -24.56 -18.52 -2.33
CA ASP A 259 -25.26 -18.16 -3.56
C ASP A 259 -26.62 -18.89 -3.64
N GLN A 260 -26.70 -20.18 -3.28
CA GLN A 260 -27.95 -20.95 -3.25
C GLN A 260 -28.99 -20.36 -2.29
N TYR A 261 -28.56 -19.80 -1.15
CA TYR A 261 -29.44 -19.20 -0.15
C TYR A 261 -29.58 -17.67 -0.32
N GLY A 262 -29.04 -17.10 -1.40
CA GLY A 262 -29.14 -15.67 -1.68
C GLY A 262 -28.36 -14.77 -0.72
N ILE A 263 -27.36 -15.31 -0.01
CA ILE A 263 -26.52 -14.55 0.91
C ILE A 263 -25.38 -13.91 0.11
N SER A 264 -25.35 -12.57 0.08
CA SER A 264 -24.35 -11.83 -0.69
C SER A 264 -23.01 -11.74 0.05
N LEU A 265 -21.90 -11.94 -0.67
CA LEU A 265 -20.54 -11.66 -0.17
C LEU A 265 -20.31 -10.18 0.23
N LYS A 266 -21.20 -9.26 -0.15
CA LYS A 266 -21.16 -7.89 0.40
C LYS A 266 -21.34 -7.87 1.92
N GLN A 267 -22.07 -8.85 2.48
CA GLN A 267 -22.22 -9.00 3.92
C GLN A 267 -20.90 -9.39 4.59
N PHE A 268 -20.02 -10.12 3.90
CA PHE A 268 -18.68 -10.44 4.41
C PHE A 268 -17.81 -9.18 4.54
N VAL A 269 -17.87 -8.29 3.56
CA VAL A 269 -17.15 -7.00 3.61
C VAL A 269 -17.63 -6.17 4.81
N GLN A 270 -18.93 -6.14 5.09
CA GLN A 270 -19.47 -5.47 6.28
C GLN A 270 -19.05 -6.16 7.57
N PHE A 271 -19.03 -7.50 7.59
CA PHE A 271 -18.60 -8.29 8.73
C PHE A 271 -17.12 -8.06 9.08
N TRP A 272 -16.26 -7.89 8.07
CA TRP A 272 -14.83 -7.62 8.25
C TRP A 272 -14.56 -6.44 9.18
N PHE A 273 -15.38 -5.39 9.08
CA PHE A 273 -15.24 -4.15 9.84
C PHE A 273 -16.19 -4.04 11.05
N ALA A 274 -16.89 -5.12 11.41
CA ALA A 274 -17.88 -5.08 12.49
C ALA A 274 -17.24 -4.93 13.88
N HIS A 275 -16.06 -5.52 14.10
CA HIS A 275 -15.38 -5.51 15.39
C HIS A 275 -13.86 -5.29 15.23
N PRO A 276 -13.23 -4.42 16.04
CA PRO A 276 -11.78 -4.33 16.08
C PRO A 276 -11.19 -5.64 16.61
N ARG A 277 -10.07 -6.07 16.02
CA ARG A 277 -9.38 -7.31 16.41
C ARG A 277 -8.04 -6.98 17.06
N SER A 278 -7.76 -7.59 18.20
CA SER A 278 -6.41 -7.69 18.73
C SER A 278 -5.68 -8.79 17.97
N SER A 279 -4.46 -8.51 17.51
CA SER A 279 -3.57 -9.54 16.98
C SER A 279 -2.45 -9.77 18.00
N GLU A 280 -2.37 -10.99 18.52
CA GLU A 280 -1.27 -11.43 19.40
C GLU A 280 -0.13 -12.08 18.61
N SER A 281 -0.32 -12.29 17.31
CA SER A 281 0.63 -12.91 16.38
C SER A 281 1.15 -11.92 15.35
N GLU A 282 2.15 -12.32 14.57
CA GLU A 282 2.51 -11.59 13.36
C GLU A 282 1.31 -11.51 12.42
N TYR A 283 1.13 -10.35 11.80
CA TYR A 283 0.01 -10.07 10.91
C TYR A 283 0.23 -10.76 9.57
N ASP A 284 -0.70 -11.63 9.20
CA ASP A 284 -0.76 -12.27 7.88
C ASP A 284 -2.17 -12.11 7.32
N PHE A 285 -2.31 -11.29 6.28
CA PHE A 285 -3.62 -10.98 5.70
C PHE A 285 -4.32 -12.21 5.10
N PHE A 286 -3.57 -13.16 4.52
CA PHE A 286 -4.14 -14.38 3.95
C PHE A 286 -4.76 -15.25 5.04
N LEU A 287 -4.03 -15.47 6.13
CA LEU A 287 -4.51 -16.27 7.27
C LEU A 287 -5.65 -15.57 8.01
N LEU A 288 -5.53 -14.25 8.23
CA LEU A 288 -6.60 -13.45 8.81
C LEU A 288 -7.88 -13.55 7.96
N LYS A 289 -7.76 -13.49 6.64
CA LYS A 289 -8.92 -13.60 5.75
C LYS A 289 -9.63 -14.94 5.89
N ILE A 290 -8.87 -16.03 6.00
CA ILE A 290 -9.42 -17.37 6.23
C ILE A 290 -10.21 -17.40 7.55
N GLU A 291 -9.60 -16.92 8.64
CA GLU A 291 -10.21 -16.90 9.97
C GLU A 291 -11.52 -16.08 9.98
N VAL A 292 -11.46 -14.85 9.48
CA VAL A 292 -12.62 -13.94 9.45
C VAL A 292 -13.73 -14.50 8.57
N PHE A 293 -13.41 -15.18 7.46
CA PHE A 293 -14.43 -15.78 6.59
C PHE A 293 -15.11 -16.98 7.24
N VAL A 294 -14.37 -17.82 7.98
CA VAL A 294 -14.97 -18.91 8.78
C VAL A 294 -15.96 -18.31 9.77
N GLU A 295 -15.53 -17.36 10.60
CA GLU A 295 -16.42 -16.72 11.59
C GLU A 295 -17.67 -16.11 10.96
N PHE A 296 -17.52 -15.46 9.80
CA PHE A 296 -18.65 -14.91 9.06
C PHE A 296 -19.67 -15.99 8.71
N ILE A 297 -19.24 -17.11 8.11
CA ILE A 297 -20.13 -18.23 7.76
C ILE A 297 -20.79 -18.82 9.02
N GLU A 298 -20.04 -18.99 10.11
CA GLU A 298 -20.60 -19.52 11.36
C GLU A 298 -21.69 -18.63 11.94
N GLN A 299 -21.59 -17.31 11.74
CA GLN A 299 -22.61 -16.37 12.19
C GLN A 299 -23.81 -16.30 11.24
N VAL A 300 -23.59 -16.23 9.92
CA VAL A 300 -24.69 -15.97 8.95
C VAL A 300 -25.35 -17.24 8.44
N PHE A 301 -24.63 -18.36 8.41
CA PHE A 301 -25.13 -19.65 7.95
C PHE A 301 -24.48 -20.83 8.69
N PRO A 302 -24.82 -21.06 9.97
CA PRO A 302 -24.20 -22.10 10.82
C PRO A 302 -24.26 -23.53 10.24
N ALA A 303 -25.20 -23.81 9.33
CA ALA A 303 -25.31 -25.12 8.69
C ALA A 303 -24.11 -25.46 7.78
N ALA A 304 -23.33 -24.46 7.33
CA ALA A 304 -22.12 -24.66 6.53
C ALA A 304 -20.81 -24.62 7.35
N SER A 305 -20.88 -24.52 8.69
CA SER A 305 -19.69 -24.38 9.55
C SER A 305 -18.67 -25.51 9.38
N SER A 306 -19.12 -26.77 9.28
CA SER A 306 -18.21 -27.90 9.08
C SER A 306 -17.49 -27.84 7.74
N LEU A 307 -18.20 -27.41 6.69
CA LEU A 307 -17.66 -27.29 5.34
C LEU A 307 -16.61 -26.17 5.25
N VAL A 308 -16.93 -24.97 5.72
CA VAL A 308 -16.00 -23.84 5.64
C VAL A 308 -14.73 -24.10 6.47
N ARG A 309 -14.86 -24.78 7.62
CA ARG A 309 -13.70 -25.18 8.44
C ARG A 309 -12.79 -26.16 7.68
N GLN A 310 -13.37 -27.11 6.95
CA GLN A 310 -12.61 -28.04 6.13
C GLN A 310 -11.84 -27.32 5.00
N GLU A 311 -12.48 -26.38 4.30
CA GLU A 311 -11.82 -25.57 3.26
C GLU A 311 -10.72 -24.69 3.87
N ALA A 312 -10.98 -24.06 5.03
CA ALA A 312 -10.01 -23.26 5.77
C ALA A 312 -8.77 -24.06 6.19
N GLU A 313 -8.97 -25.26 6.75
CA GLU A 313 -7.89 -26.15 7.16
C GLU A 313 -7.01 -26.56 5.98
N PHE A 314 -7.65 -26.87 4.83
CA PHE A 314 -6.94 -27.21 3.60
C PHE A 314 -6.08 -26.05 3.09
N LEU A 315 -6.63 -24.84 3.03
CA LEU A 315 -5.89 -23.63 2.63
C LEU A 315 -4.73 -23.33 3.58
N ALA A 316 -4.99 -23.35 4.90
CA ALA A 316 -3.96 -23.07 5.90
C ALA A 316 -2.83 -24.11 5.86
N GLN A 317 -3.15 -25.38 5.58
CA GLN A 317 -2.13 -26.41 5.38
C GLN A 317 -1.32 -26.16 4.10
N GLY A 318 -1.99 -25.86 2.99
CA GLY A 318 -1.31 -25.53 1.73
C GLY A 318 -0.37 -24.33 1.87
N TYR A 319 -0.83 -23.28 2.55
CA TYR A 319 -0.02 -22.10 2.84
C TYR A 319 1.21 -22.44 3.70
N ARG A 320 1.05 -23.20 4.80
CA ARG A 320 2.19 -23.64 5.62
C ARG A 320 3.21 -24.45 4.82
N LEU A 321 2.75 -25.34 3.94
CA LEU A 321 3.64 -26.14 3.09
C LEU A 321 4.40 -25.26 2.08
N ALA A 322 3.74 -24.26 1.50
CA ALA A 322 4.37 -23.32 0.58
C ALA A 322 5.40 -22.41 1.29
N SER A 323 5.07 -21.93 2.49
CA SER A 323 5.90 -21.01 3.26
C SER A 323 7.12 -21.69 3.92
N GLN A 324 7.14 -23.01 4.02
CA GLN A 324 8.29 -23.76 4.55
C GLN A 324 9.47 -23.87 3.56
N GLY A 325 9.24 -23.60 2.27
CA GLY A 325 10.27 -23.65 1.22
C GLY A 325 10.90 -25.05 1.01
N PRO A 326 11.61 -25.30 -0.10
CA PRO A 326 12.30 -26.57 -0.33
C PRO A 326 13.60 -26.74 0.50
N TRP A 327 13.91 -25.83 1.42
CA TRP A 327 15.21 -25.73 2.09
C TRP A 327 15.10 -25.62 3.62
N SER A 328 14.06 -26.21 4.23
CA SER A 328 13.99 -26.43 5.69
C SER A 328 14.68 -27.70 6.10
#